data_AF-A0AAV9Q0P7-F1
#
_entry.id   AF-A0AAV9Q0P7-F1
#
_cell.length_a   1.000
_cell.length_b   1.000
_cell.length_c   1.000
_cell.angle_alpha   90.00
_cell.angle_beta   90.00
_cell.angle_gamma   90.00
#
_symmetry.space_group_name_H-M   'P 1'
#
loop_
_entity.id
_entity.type
_entity.pdbx_description
1 polymer ?
#
loop_
_entity_poly.entity_id
_entity_poly.type
_entity_poly.pdbx_seq_one_letter_code
_entity_poly.pdbx_strand_id
1 'polypeptide(L)'
;MLHGTYRIVFKIKGSHGGACAGFFWYHDDRSEIDVEIVTAGDSLVNNTINYTLHPSLAPDGSPIPNATLSRPLNQSGYNPETFHEYRFDCDPVRGVDFYVDGKLMHTSDNNIPTAGGNLQMKLWADGNEWWSGTPSTTDVFMTIKSIVAYYNTSAPDLEWEKTCRAAGRPSKRTICTIK
;
A
#
# COMPACT_ATOMS: atom_id res chain seq x y z
N MET A 1 0.49 -11.29 8.98
CA MET A 1 1.57 -10.34 9.32
C MET A 1 0.94 -9.16 10.07
N LEU A 2 1.53 -8.63 11.15
CA LEU A 2 0.92 -7.57 11.98
C LEU A 2 1.79 -6.30 12.01
N HIS A 3 2.48 -6.02 13.12
CA HIS A 3 3.32 -4.83 13.27
C HIS A 3 4.68 -5.08 12.64
N GLY A 4 5.18 -4.10 11.91
CA GLY A 4 6.34 -4.27 11.05
C GLY A 4 6.55 -3.11 10.09
N THR A 5 7.61 -3.22 9.29
CA THR A 5 7.93 -2.32 8.18
C THR A 5 7.73 -3.06 6.87
N TYR A 6 6.87 -2.49 6.03
CA TYR A 6 6.45 -3.08 4.76
C TYR A 6 6.75 -2.10 3.64
N ARG A 7 7.50 -2.56 2.63
CA ARG A 7 7.92 -1.70 1.52
C ARG A 7 7.80 -2.38 0.17
N ILE A 8 7.51 -1.57 -0.82
CA ILE A 8 7.45 -1.95 -2.22
C ILE A 8 8.25 -0.94 -3.03
N VAL A 9 8.93 -1.42 -4.07
CA VAL A 9 9.54 -0.56 -5.08
C VAL A 9 8.79 -0.77 -6.38
N PHE A 10 8.05 0.22 -6.84
CA PHE A 10 7.32 0.14 -8.10
C PHE A 10 7.31 1.47 -8.86
N LYS A 11 6.86 1.39 -10.12
CA LYS A 11 6.58 2.54 -10.99
C LYS A 11 5.28 2.30 -11.75
N ILE A 12 4.65 3.37 -12.21
CA ILE A 12 3.42 3.34 -13.01
C ILE A 12 3.72 3.94 -14.38
N LYS A 13 3.31 3.29 -15.48
CA LYS A 13 3.50 3.82 -16.83
C LYS A 13 2.24 3.73 -17.67
N GLY A 14 2.14 4.61 -18.66
CA GLY A 14 1.07 4.57 -19.66
C GLY A 14 -0.27 5.13 -19.19
N SER A 15 -0.30 5.87 -18.07
CA SER A 15 -1.52 6.50 -17.58
C SER A 15 -1.84 7.77 -18.37
N HIS A 16 -2.80 7.67 -19.29
CA HIS A 16 -3.41 8.80 -19.98
C HIS A 16 -4.90 8.85 -19.60
N GLY A 17 -5.14 9.08 -18.31
CA GLY A 17 -6.45 9.06 -17.67
C GLY A 17 -6.41 8.35 -16.31
N GLY A 18 -7.59 8.08 -15.78
CA GLY A 18 -7.83 7.57 -14.44
C GLY A 18 -7.38 6.13 -14.22
N ALA A 19 -6.64 5.91 -13.14
CA ALA A 19 -6.27 4.61 -12.58
C ALA A 19 -5.77 4.81 -11.14
N CYS A 20 -5.91 3.78 -10.31
CA CYS A 20 -5.30 3.71 -8.99
C CYS A 20 -4.31 2.53 -8.95
N ALA A 21 -3.06 2.81 -8.59
CA ALA A 21 -2.09 1.80 -8.21
C ALA A 21 -1.89 1.83 -6.69
N GLY A 22 -2.21 0.73 -6.03
CA GLY A 22 -2.18 0.64 -4.58
C GLY A 22 -1.29 -0.47 -4.04
N PHE A 23 -0.71 -0.18 -2.88
CA PHE A 23 0.00 -1.11 -2.02
C PHE A 23 -0.64 -1.07 -0.64
N PHE A 24 -1.19 -2.20 -0.21
CA PHE A 24 -2.08 -2.29 0.93
C PHE A 24 -1.54 -3.31 1.93
N TRP A 25 -1.77 -3.07 3.22
CA TRP A 25 -1.93 -4.15 4.20
C TRP A 25 -3.42 -4.28 4.49
N TYR A 26 -3.96 -5.50 4.42
CA TYR A 26 -5.39 -5.76 4.56
C TYR A 26 -5.67 -6.93 5.53
N HIS A 27 -6.56 -6.69 6.49
CA HIS A 27 -7.19 -7.75 7.30
C HIS A 27 -8.66 -7.90 6.93
N ASP A 28 -9.42 -6.79 6.97
CA ASP A 28 -10.81 -6.67 6.59
C ASP A 28 -11.16 -5.19 6.27
N ASP A 29 -12.41 -4.92 5.87
CA ASP A 29 -12.89 -3.58 5.49
C ASP A 29 -12.81 -2.52 6.61
N ARG A 30 -12.48 -2.94 7.84
CA ARG A 30 -12.33 -2.06 9.02
C ARG A 30 -10.89 -2.00 9.51
N SER A 31 -9.95 -2.71 8.89
CA SER A 31 -8.55 -2.71 9.29
C SER A 31 -7.67 -2.93 8.07
N GLU A 32 -7.23 -1.80 7.51
CA GLU A 32 -6.43 -1.72 6.30
C GLU A 32 -5.55 -0.46 6.32
N ILE A 33 -4.35 -0.56 5.73
CA ILE A 33 -3.35 0.52 5.60
C ILE A 33 -2.97 0.63 4.14
N ASP A 34 -3.10 1.83 3.58
CA ASP A 34 -3.00 2.03 2.13
C ASP A 34 -1.96 3.07 1.75
N VAL A 35 -1.26 2.76 0.67
CA VAL A 35 -0.54 3.74 -0.14
C VAL A 35 -1.08 3.63 -1.56
N GLU A 36 -1.86 4.62 -1.98
CA GLU A 36 -2.55 4.64 -3.26
C GLU A 36 -2.12 5.83 -4.12
N ILE A 37 -1.64 5.54 -5.32
CA ILE A 37 -1.34 6.56 -6.32
C ILE A 37 -2.48 6.60 -7.33
N VAL A 38 -3.19 7.73 -7.35
CA VAL A 38 -4.22 8.03 -8.34
C VAL A 38 -3.56 8.82 -9.47
N THR A 39 -3.62 8.28 -10.68
CA THR A 39 -3.01 8.90 -11.86
C THR A 39 -3.73 10.19 -12.27
N ALA A 40 -3.11 10.98 -13.14
CA ALA A 40 -3.75 12.19 -13.66
C ALA A 40 -4.98 11.82 -14.51
N GLY A 41 -6.11 12.47 -14.22
CA GLY A 41 -7.42 12.19 -14.79
C GLY A 41 -8.41 13.29 -14.40
N ASP A 42 -9.66 12.93 -14.18
CA ASP A 42 -10.76 13.84 -13.86
C ASP A 42 -11.41 13.60 -12.49
N SER A 43 -10.87 12.68 -11.68
CA SER A 43 -11.37 12.43 -10.33
C SER A 43 -11.05 13.58 -9.36
N LEU A 44 -11.75 13.61 -8.23
CA LEU A 44 -11.56 14.62 -7.20
C LEU A 44 -10.18 14.57 -6.53
N VAL A 45 -9.57 13.37 -6.46
CA VAL A 45 -8.22 13.17 -5.93
C VAL A 45 -7.20 12.89 -7.04
N ASN A 46 -7.45 13.34 -8.28
CA ASN A 46 -6.56 13.06 -9.41
C ASN A 46 -5.11 13.52 -9.15
N ASN A 47 -4.15 12.78 -9.73
CA ASN A 47 -2.72 13.08 -9.65
C ASN A 47 -2.21 13.24 -8.20
N THR A 48 -2.64 12.34 -7.31
CA THR A 48 -2.26 12.33 -5.89
C THR A 48 -1.65 11.00 -5.46
N ILE A 49 -0.89 11.05 -4.37
CA ILE A 49 -0.63 9.90 -3.51
C ILE A 49 -1.47 10.06 -2.24
N ASN A 50 -2.12 8.98 -1.82
CA ASN A 50 -3.05 8.92 -0.71
C ASN A 50 -2.53 7.90 0.31
N TYR A 51 -2.50 8.32 1.57
CA TYR A 51 -2.14 7.49 2.71
C TYR A 51 -3.38 7.33 3.57
N THR A 52 -3.95 6.13 3.62
CA THR A 52 -5.22 5.88 4.30
C THR A 52 -5.08 4.81 5.36
N LEU A 53 -5.70 5.02 6.52
CA LEU A 53 -6.01 3.95 7.48
C LEU A 53 -7.52 3.79 7.50
N HIS A 54 -7.98 2.63 7.05
CA HIS A 54 -9.41 2.34 7.00
C HIS A 54 -9.97 2.07 8.38
N PRO A 55 -11.25 2.43 8.64
CA PRO A 55 -12.18 3.03 7.69
C PRO A 55 -11.90 4.52 7.43
N SER A 56 -12.05 4.94 6.17
CA SER A 56 -11.93 6.37 5.77
C SER A 56 -13.25 7.13 5.86
N LEU A 57 -14.38 6.42 5.91
CA LEU A 57 -15.73 6.98 6.02
C LEU A 57 -16.45 6.43 7.26
N ALA A 58 -17.23 7.28 7.91
CA ALA A 58 -18.14 6.91 8.97
C ALA A 58 -19.40 6.23 8.41
N PRO A 59 -20.25 5.58 9.23
CA PRO A 59 -21.46 4.90 8.76
C PRO A 59 -22.47 5.80 8.02
N ASP A 60 -22.43 7.11 8.25
CA ASP A 60 -23.26 8.10 7.56
C ASP A 60 -22.63 8.59 6.25
N GLY A 61 -21.47 8.05 5.86
CA GLY A 61 -20.73 8.41 4.65
C GLY A 61 -19.85 9.65 4.82
N SER A 62 -19.80 10.28 6.01
CA SER A 62 -18.92 11.42 6.24
C SER A 62 -17.45 10.98 6.34
N PRO A 63 -16.48 11.78 5.84
CA PRO A 63 -15.06 11.46 6.00
C PRO A 63 -14.65 11.42 7.47
N ILE A 64 -13.92 10.38 7.86
CA ILE A 64 -13.30 10.31 9.19
C ILE A 64 -12.10 11.26 9.20
N PRO A 65 -12.04 12.22 10.15
CA PRO A 65 -10.92 13.17 10.22
C PRO A 65 -9.57 12.46 10.31
N ASN A 66 -8.62 12.89 9.50
CA ASN A 66 -7.25 12.37 9.42
C ASN A 66 -7.13 10.87 9.04
N ALA A 67 -8.21 10.22 8.60
CA ALA A 67 -8.12 8.82 8.13
C ALA A 67 -7.34 8.72 6.82
N THR A 68 -7.43 9.74 5.97
CA THR A 68 -6.70 9.85 4.70
C THR A 68 -5.91 11.17 4.64
N LEU A 69 -4.64 11.09 4.25
CA LEU A 69 -3.86 12.22 3.77
C LEU A 69 -3.61 12.10 2.27
N SER A 70 -4.14 13.05 1.50
CA SER A 70 -3.87 13.18 0.06
C SER A 70 -2.77 14.22 -0.20
N ARG A 71 -1.79 13.89 -1.05
CA ARG A 71 -0.72 14.79 -1.48
C ARG A 71 -0.63 14.84 -3.01
N PRO A 72 -0.62 16.03 -3.63
CA PRO A 72 -0.40 16.15 -5.07
C PRO A 72 0.98 15.60 -5.48
N LEU A 73 1.01 14.73 -6.50
CA LEU A 73 2.25 14.14 -7.03
C LEU A 73 3.13 15.20 -7.71
N ASN A 74 2.54 16.22 -8.33
CA ASN A 74 3.30 17.33 -8.91
C ASN A 74 4.08 18.15 -7.87
N GLN A 75 3.78 18.00 -6.57
CA GLN A 75 4.46 18.65 -5.45
C GLN A 75 5.34 17.67 -4.64
N SER A 76 5.37 16.39 -5.02
CA SER A 76 6.08 15.36 -4.25
C SER A 76 7.61 15.38 -4.46
N GLY A 77 8.06 16.01 -5.56
CA GLY A 77 9.48 16.07 -5.93
C GLY A 77 10.01 14.80 -6.58
N TYR A 78 9.14 13.85 -6.94
CA TYR A 78 9.49 12.62 -7.66
C TYR A 78 8.51 12.33 -8.80
N ASN A 79 8.92 11.48 -9.75
CA ASN A 79 8.08 11.07 -10.88
C ASN A 79 7.59 9.62 -10.68
N PRO A 80 6.27 9.36 -10.55
CA PRO A 80 5.75 8.00 -10.37
C PRO A 80 6.04 7.05 -11.55
N GLU A 81 6.50 7.57 -12.70
CA GLU A 81 6.97 6.75 -13.84
C GLU A 81 8.38 6.16 -13.68
N THR A 82 9.12 6.59 -12.65
CA THR A 82 10.38 5.98 -12.22
C THR A 82 10.18 5.13 -10.97
N PHE A 83 11.15 4.24 -10.68
CA PHE A 83 11.05 3.36 -9.52
C PHE A 83 11.29 4.15 -8.23
N HIS A 84 10.31 4.09 -7.32
CA HIS A 84 10.38 4.69 -5.99
C HIS A 84 10.05 3.65 -4.92
N GLU A 85 10.66 3.77 -3.75
CA GLU A 85 10.26 2.99 -2.57
C GLU A 85 9.07 3.65 -1.90
N TYR A 86 7.99 2.89 -1.72
CA TYR A 86 6.85 3.25 -0.88
C TYR A 86 6.85 2.32 0.31
N ARG A 87 6.76 2.89 1.51
CA ARG A 87 6.87 2.12 2.76
C ARG A 87 5.88 2.63 3.80
N PHE A 88 5.35 1.71 4.58
CA PHE A 88 4.72 2.04 5.86
C PHE A 88 5.33 1.22 6.98
N ASP A 89 5.55 1.87 8.12
CA ASP A 89 6.02 1.27 9.36
C ASP A 89 4.86 1.31 10.36
N CYS A 90 4.33 0.14 10.74
CA CYS A 90 3.20 0.00 11.64
C CYS A 90 3.66 -0.46 13.02
N ASP A 91 3.38 0.36 14.03
CA ASP A 91 3.79 0.19 15.42
C ASP A 91 2.60 0.48 16.35
N PRO A 92 2.32 -0.38 17.34
CA PRO A 92 1.12 -0.25 18.18
C PRO A 92 1.14 0.97 19.10
N VAL A 93 2.31 1.58 19.35
CA VAL A 93 2.46 2.74 20.23
C VAL A 93 2.65 4.02 19.42
N ARG A 94 3.46 3.97 18.36
CA ARG A 94 3.76 5.15 17.54
C ARG A 94 2.72 5.44 16.47
N GLY A 95 1.95 4.43 16.04
CA GLY A 95 1.06 4.54 14.88
C GLY A 95 1.69 4.01 13.60
N VAL A 96 1.21 4.53 12.47
CA VAL A 96 1.67 4.18 11.13
C VAL A 96 2.39 5.36 10.51
N ASP A 97 3.67 5.18 10.24
CA ASP A 97 4.50 6.14 9.53
C ASP A 97 4.59 5.74 8.04
N PHE A 98 4.32 6.69 7.15
CA PHE A 98 4.40 6.52 5.70
C PHE A 98 5.62 7.20 5.13
N TYR A 99 6.32 6.52 4.23
CA TYR A 99 7.55 7.00 3.61
C TYR A 99 7.53 6.84 2.09
N VAL A 100 8.19 7.79 1.42
CA VAL A 100 8.59 7.68 0.01
C VAL A 100 10.09 7.93 -0.09
N ASP A 101 10.83 7.00 -0.70
CA ASP A 101 12.30 7.03 -0.80
C ASP A 101 13.00 7.33 0.55
N GLY A 102 12.47 6.75 1.63
CA GLY A 102 12.98 6.93 2.99
C GLY A 102 12.63 8.26 3.66
N LYS A 103 11.95 9.18 2.97
CA LYS A 103 11.44 10.43 3.54
C LYS A 103 10.08 10.21 4.18
N LEU A 104 9.91 10.61 5.44
CA LEU A 104 8.62 10.58 6.14
C LEU A 104 7.64 11.56 5.47
N MET A 105 6.46 11.06 5.11
CA MET A 105 5.41 11.80 4.41
C MET A 105 4.21 12.08 5.32
N HIS A 106 3.89 11.13 6.20
CA HIS A 106 2.76 11.21 7.12
C HIS A 106 2.95 10.26 8.31
N THR A 107 2.38 10.61 9.44
CA THR A 107 2.20 9.73 10.60
C THR A 107 0.71 9.76 10.94
N SER A 108 0.10 8.60 11.11
CA SER A 108 -1.30 8.45 11.51
C SER A 108 -1.41 7.47 12.67
N ASP A 109 -2.19 7.84 13.69
CA ASP A 109 -2.54 6.99 14.83
C ASP A 109 -4.01 6.51 14.77
N ASN A 110 -4.70 6.76 13.65
CA ASN A 110 -6.08 6.38 13.44
C ASN A 110 -6.23 4.89 13.18
N ASN A 111 -6.96 4.16 14.03
CA ASN A 111 -7.34 2.76 13.80
C ASN A 111 -6.17 1.81 13.45
N ILE A 112 -5.10 1.87 14.24
CA ILE A 112 -3.91 1.01 14.06
C ILE A 112 -4.32 -0.48 14.08
N PRO A 113 -3.90 -1.30 13.09
CA PRO A 113 -4.25 -2.71 13.07
C PRO A 113 -3.81 -3.49 14.32
N THR A 114 -4.69 -4.37 14.78
CA THR A 114 -4.47 -5.22 15.98
C THR A 114 -4.49 -6.72 15.68
N ALA A 115 -4.95 -7.11 14.48
CA ALA A 115 -5.02 -8.49 14.01
C ALA A 115 -4.15 -8.71 12.77
N GLY A 116 -3.69 -9.93 12.52
CA GLY A 116 -2.80 -10.22 11.40
C GLY A 116 -3.51 -10.16 10.04
N GLY A 117 -2.87 -9.53 9.06
CA GLY A 117 -3.36 -9.37 7.68
C GLY A 117 -2.36 -9.84 6.63
N ASN A 118 -2.63 -9.49 5.38
CA ASN A 118 -1.80 -9.78 4.21
C ASN A 118 -1.43 -8.50 3.44
N LEU A 119 -0.35 -8.55 2.66
CA LEU A 119 -0.02 -7.49 1.72
C LEU A 119 -0.77 -7.71 0.41
N GLN A 120 -1.36 -6.66 -0.13
CA GLN A 120 -1.99 -6.66 -1.45
C GLN A 120 -1.35 -5.61 -2.34
N MET A 121 -1.38 -5.86 -3.64
CA MET A 121 -1.01 -4.91 -4.67
C MET A 121 -2.08 -4.95 -5.75
N LYS A 122 -2.61 -3.79 -6.13
CA LYS A 122 -3.66 -3.70 -7.14
C LYS A 122 -3.36 -2.54 -8.07
N LEU A 123 -3.70 -2.73 -9.34
CA LEU A 123 -3.86 -1.66 -10.31
C LEU A 123 -5.28 -1.79 -10.84
N TRP A 124 -6.07 -0.73 -10.73
CA TRP A 124 -7.48 -0.76 -11.10
C TRP A 124 -7.96 0.59 -11.59
N ALA A 125 -9.08 0.58 -12.32
CA ALA A 125 -9.83 1.76 -12.72
C ALA A 125 -11.31 1.34 -12.80
N ASP A 126 -12.17 2.05 -12.09
CA ASP A 126 -13.58 1.68 -11.91
C ASP A 126 -14.57 2.80 -12.30
N GLY A 127 -14.07 3.98 -12.72
CA GLY A 127 -14.93 5.10 -13.09
C GLY A 127 -15.42 5.95 -11.91
N ASN A 128 -15.00 5.67 -10.68
CA ASN A 128 -15.46 6.41 -9.51
C ASN A 128 -14.90 7.84 -9.51
N GLU A 129 -15.78 8.84 -9.61
CA GLU A 129 -15.43 10.27 -9.62
C GLU A 129 -14.65 10.73 -8.36
N TRP A 130 -14.82 10.03 -7.24
CA TRP A 130 -14.13 10.32 -5.99
C TRP A 130 -12.73 9.74 -5.93
N TRP A 131 -12.39 8.78 -6.81
CA TRP A 131 -11.11 8.07 -6.76
C TRP A 131 -10.46 7.89 -8.14
N SER A 132 -10.75 6.79 -8.85
CA SER A 132 -10.02 6.48 -10.08
C SER A 132 -10.40 7.37 -11.25
N GLY A 133 -11.62 7.93 -11.29
CA GLY A 133 -12.11 8.75 -12.39
C GLY A 133 -12.30 7.97 -13.68
N THR A 134 -12.49 8.69 -14.79
CA THR A 134 -12.63 8.09 -16.12
C THR A 134 -11.37 7.26 -16.45
N PRO A 135 -11.51 5.94 -16.72
CA PRO A 135 -10.36 5.07 -16.96
C PRO A 135 -9.43 5.55 -18.09
N SER A 136 -8.14 5.28 -17.95
CA SER A 136 -7.14 5.53 -18.99
C SER A 136 -7.54 4.92 -20.35
N THR A 137 -7.30 5.67 -21.42
CA THR A 137 -7.55 5.20 -22.80
C THR A 137 -6.44 4.27 -23.33
N THR A 138 -5.34 4.17 -22.60
CA THR A 138 -4.20 3.29 -22.90
C THR A 138 -3.93 2.35 -21.74
N ASP A 139 -3.27 1.23 -22.04
CA ASP A 139 -2.81 0.28 -21.03
C ASP A 139 -1.94 0.97 -19.98
N VAL A 140 -2.30 0.76 -18.72
CA VAL A 140 -1.54 1.23 -17.56
C VAL A 140 -0.79 0.05 -16.97
N PHE A 141 0.49 0.25 -16.68
CA PHE A 141 1.35 -0.81 -16.12
C PHE A 141 1.91 -0.39 -14.77
N MET A 142 1.62 -1.18 -13.73
CA MET A 142 2.32 -1.15 -12.46
C MET A 142 3.46 -2.17 -12.52
N THR A 143 4.71 -1.71 -12.59
CA THR A 143 5.89 -2.60 -12.59
C THR A 143 6.50 -2.64 -11.20
N ILE A 144 6.51 -3.82 -10.59
CA ILE A 144 7.09 -4.05 -9.27
C ILE A 144 8.53 -4.55 -9.41
N LYS A 145 9.48 -3.84 -8.82
CA LYS A 145 10.89 -4.24 -8.75
C LYS A 145 11.16 -5.16 -7.57
N SER A 146 10.57 -4.88 -6.41
CA SER A 146 10.75 -5.67 -5.20
C SER A 146 9.67 -5.39 -4.17
N ILE A 147 9.39 -6.36 -3.33
CA ILE A 147 8.56 -6.23 -2.13
C ILE A 147 9.39 -6.80 -0.98
N VAL A 148 9.45 -6.08 0.14
CA VAL A 148 10.16 -6.52 1.35
C VAL A 148 9.27 -6.24 2.55
N ALA A 149 9.07 -7.27 3.38
CA ALA A 149 8.29 -7.18 4.60
C ALA A 149 9.16 -7.65 5.77
N TYR A 150 9.25 -6.82 6.81
CA TYR A 150 9.84 -7.21 8.09
C TYR A 150 8.77 -7.01 9.16
N TYR A 151 8.34 -8.08 9.81
CA TYR A 151 7.29 -8.02 10.83
C TYR A 151 7.64 -8.92 12.01
N ASN A 152 7.16 -8.52 13.18
CA ASN A 152 7.41 -9.28 14.39
C ASN A 152 6.52 -10.53 14.43
N THR A 153 7.09 -11.62 14.93
CA THR A 153 6.37 -12.85 15.27
C THR A 153 6.55 -13.11 16.76
N SER A 154 5.48 -13.52 17.45
CA SER A 154 5.53 -13.89 18.87
C SER A 154 5.82 -15.37 19.09
N ALA A 155 5.71 -16.19 18.04
CA ALA A 155 6.00 -17.61 18.03
C ALA A 155 6.44 -18.06 16.63
N PRO A 156 7.12 -19.21 16.50
CA PRO A 156 7.39 -19.83 15.21
C PRO A 156 6.09 -20.06 14.41
N ASP A 157 6.10 -19.71 13.13
CA ASP A 157 4.99 -19.98 12.22
C ASP A 157 5.14 -21.40 11.64
N LEU A 158 4.56 -22.38 12.34
CA LEU A 158 4.66 -23.79 11.98
C LEU A 158 4.03 -24.12 10.62
N GLU A 159 2.97 -23.41 10.21
CA GLU A 159 2.35 -23.58 8.90
C GLU A 159 3.21 -22.97 7.79
N TRP A 160 3.83 -21.82 8.03
CA TRP A 160 4.86 -21.28 7.12
C TRP A 160 6.01 -22.26 6.95
N GLU A 161 6.54 -22.81 8.05
CA GLU A 161 7.66 -23.76 7.97
C GLU A 161 7.28 -25.02 7.19
N LYS A 162 6.08 -25.55 7.42
CA LYS A 162 5.55 -26.71 6.71
C LYS A 162 5.39 -26.42 5.22
N THR A 163 4.88 -25.24 4.87
CA THR A 163 4.75 -24.78 3.48
C THR A 163 6.12 -24.62 2.83
N CYS A 164 7.09 -24.02 3.53
CA CYS A 164 8.46 -23.92 3.04
C CYS A 164 9.10 -25.31 2.82
N ARG A 165 8.90 -26.24 3.75
CA ARG A 165 9.38 -27.63 3.61
C ARG A 165 8.78 -28.28 2.37
N ALA A 166 7.47 -28.11 2.15
CA ALA A 166 6.77 -28.62 0.96
C ALA A 166 7.28 -27.98 -0.34
N ALA A 167 7.70 -26.71 -0.30
CA ALA A 167 8.31 -26.01 -1.43
C ALA A 167 9.78 -26.40 -1.71
N GLY A 168 10.33 -27.37 -0.96
CA GLY A 168 11.69 -27.89 -1.18
C GLY A 168 12.77 -27.26 -0.29
N ARG A 169 12.39 -26.58 0.81
CA ARG A 169 13.30 -25.92 1.77
C ARG A 169 14.10 -24.75 1.15
N PRO A 170 14.78 -23.89 1.95
CA PRO A 170 15.61 -22.83 1.38
C PRO A 170 16.67 -23.39 0.41
N SER A 171 16.69 -22.89 -0.83
CA SER A 171 17.60 -23.30 -1.90
C SER A 171 17.79 -22.16 -2.93
N LYS A 172 18.54 -22.40 -4.01
CA LYS A 172 18.66 -21.42 -5.12
C LYS A 172 17.35 -21.19 -5.88
N ARG A 173 16.38 -22.12 -5.79
CA ARG A 173 15.09 -22.06 -6.50
C ARG A 173 13.91 -21.77 -5.57
N THR A 174 14.08 -22.06 -4.29
CA THR A 174 13.06 -21.87 -3.26
C THR A 174 13.61 -20.90 -2.24
N ILE A 175 13.08 -19.69 -2.22
CA ILE A 175 13.44 -18.71 -1.20
C ILE A 175 12.49 -18.91 -0.02
N CYS A 176 13.03 -19.40 1.10
CA CYS A 176 12.34 -19.34 2.38
C CYS A 176 13.28 -18.72 3.41
N THR A 177 12.87 -17.67 4.11
CA THR A 177 13.50 -17.34 5.39
C THR A 177 12.53 -16.58 6.29
N ILE A 178 12.27 -17.18 7.45
CA ILE A 178 12.14 -16.48 8.73
C ILE A 178 13.44 -16.82 9.47
N LYS A 179 14.15 -15.83 10.02
CA LYS A 179 15.17 -16.05 11.04
C LYS A 179 14.60 -15.62 12.37
#